data_AF-A0A420AQZ6-F1
#
_entry.id   AF-A0A420AQZ6-F1
#
_cell.length_a   1.000
_cell.length_b   1.000
_cell.length_c   1.000
_cell.angle_alpha   90.00
_cell.angle_beta   90.00
_cell.angle_gamma   90.00
#
_symmetry.space_group_name_H-M   'P 1'
#
loop_
_entity.id
_entity.type
_entity.pdbx_description
1 polymer ?
#
loop_
_entity_poly.entity_id
_entity_poly.type
_entity_poly.pdbx_seq_one_letter_code
_entity_poly.pdbx_strand_id
1 'polypeptide(L)'
;MKIKYLYLTTSKFFRIIFCFLILLLNIQCSQYNFLPSGTVIKEVPIYYNDSLKLSLETFGDYVEFNDELKHGFKVDGLYSGDKAILKSTRLDPSKMRMLFSGIPNGEPLYHLIAFVSKEEKLIKENSSLIPKKENDSVRYYYKMYNFKEWRVYQTIIPIDQGTFNFVYYQKQSDSCVYCDIESLSLRASKMLMSGNDNNHSNGTNANFRDVRIEIPKDNVLNKAALLKLYNNEGKILISFKFLKKGNNTSSFKVSKGSYIISYTDLNNNVKWRKELIVN
;
A
#
# COMPACT_ATOMS: atom_id res chain seq x y z
N MET A 1 -42.62 -2.09 61.15
CA MET A 1 -42.76 -1.41 59.84
C MET A 1 -41.41 -0.88 59.36
N LYS A 2 -40.53 -1.70 58.75
CA LYS A 2 -39.21 -1.22 58.22
C LYS A 2 -38.43 -2.24 57.36
N ILE A 3 -39.09 -3.10 56.58
CA ILE A 3 -38.36 -4.13 55.77
C ILE A 3 -38.65 -4.03 54.25
N LYS A 4 -39.69 -3.30 53.81
CA LYS A 4 -40.03 -3.21 52.37
C LYS A 4 -39.18 -2.23 51.54
N TYR A 5 -38.39 -1.34 52.15
CA TYR A 5 -37.65 -0.32 51.40
C TYR A 5 -36.25 -0.74 50.93
N LEU A 6 -35.67 -1.82 51.47
CA LEU A 6 -34.31 -2.24 51.12
C LEU A 6 -34.23 -3.08 49.82
N TYR A 7 -35.34 -3.73 49.42
CA TYR A 7 -35.36 -4.61 48.24
C TYR A 7 -35.57 -3.87 46.91
N LEU A 8 -36.16 -2.68 46.94
CA LEU A 8 -36.43 -1.88 45.73
C LEU A 8 -35.21 -1.07 45.26
N THR A 9 -34.28 -0.74 46.16
CA THR A 9 -33.08 0.04 45.83
C THR A 9 -31.98 -0.84 45.22
N THR A 10 -31.82 -2.08 45.69
CA THR A 10 -30.82 -3.04 45.18
C THR A 10 -31.12 -3.49 43.75
N SER A 11 -32.39 -3.67 43.39
CA SER A 11 -32.83 -4.04 42.03
C SER A 11 -32.52 -2.95 40.98
N LYS A 12 -32.73 -1.67 41.33
CA LYS A 12 -32.42 -0.54 40.44
C LYS A 12 -30.92 -0.37 40.26
N PHE A 13 -30.14 -0.55 41.33
CA PHE A 13 -28.68 -0.46 41.29
C PHE A 13 -28.07 -1.56 40.41
N PHE A 14 -28.57 -2.80 40.53
CA PHE A 14 -28.13 -3.91 39.67
C PHE A 14 -28.47 -3.68 38.19
N ARG A 15 -29.65 -3.12 37.89
CA ARG A 15 -30.03 -2.76 36.51
C ARG A 15 -29.12 -1.68 35.92
N ILE A 16 -28.75 -0.67 36.70
CA ILE A 16 -27.84 0.40 36.24
C ILE A 16 -26.43 -0.18 35.98
N ILE A 17 -25.90 -1.00 36.88
CA ILE A 17 -24.60 -1.66 36.69
C ILE A 17 -24.63 -2.57 35.46
N PHE A 18 -25.70 -3.34 35.28
CA PHE A 18 -25.85 -4.24 34.14
C PHE A 18 -25.94 -3.48 32.81
N CYS A 19 -26.69 -2.37 32.76
CA CYS A 19 -26.72 -1.48 31.59
C CYS A 19 -25.35 -0.84 31.32
N PHE A 20 -24.60 -0.45 32.35
CA PHE A 20 -23.26 0.11 32.22
C PHE A 20 -22.25 -0.95 31.73
N LEU A 21 -22.35 -2.19 32.21
CA LEU A 21 -21.53 -3.31 31.74
C LEU A 21 -21.81 -3.66 30.27
N ILE A 22 -23.09 -3.67 29.86
CA ILE A 22 -23.47 -3.86 28.46
C ILE A 22 -22.96 -2.70 27.60
N LEU A 23 -23.00 -1.45 28.10
CA LEU A 23 -22.45 -0.30 27.38
C LEU A 23 -20.93 -0.40 27.20
N LEU A 24 -20.21 -0.87 28.23
CA LEU A 24 -18.76 -1.10 28.19
C LEU A 24 -18.37 -2.25 27.25
N LEU A 25 -19.16 -3.33 27.19
CA LEU A 25 -18.93 -4.45 26.27
C LEU A 25 -19.19 -4.10 24.79
N ASN A 26 -19.92 -3.03 24.51
CA ASN A 26 -20.16 -2.52 23.16
C ASN A 26 -19.21 -1.40 22.74
N ILE A 27 -18.19 -1.06 23.55
CA ILE A 27 -17.06 -0.25 23.08
C ILE A 27 -16.17 -1.14 22.22
N GLN A 28 -16.67 -1.53 21.04
CA GLN A 28 -15.80 -1.97 19.97
C GLN A 28 -14.93 -0.77 19.61
N CYS A 29 -13.72 -0.74 20.15
CA CYS A 29 -12.72 0.21 19.70
C CYS A 29 -12.49 -0.13 18.22
N SER A 30 -13.02 0.69 17.31
CA SER A 30 -12.85 0.47 15.89
C SER A 30 -11.36 0.56 15.57
N GLN A 31 -10.76 -0.62 15.41
CA GLN A 31 -9.36 -0.78 15.06
C GLN A 31 -9.29 -0.89 13.54
N TYR A 32 -8.37 -0.13 12.95
CA TYR A 32 -8.07 -0.25 11.54
C TYR A 32 -7.28 -1.54 11.34
N ASN A 33 -7.88 -2.49 10.63
CA ASN A 33 -7.29 -3.81 10.41
C ASN A 33 -6.39 -3.78 9.18
N PHE A 34 -5.12 -4.13 9.36
CA PHE A 34 -4.17 -4.30 8.26
C PHE A 34 -4.37 -5.66 7.61
N LEU A 35 -4.20 -5.72 6.29
CA LEU A 35 -4.16 -6.99 5.58
C LEU A 35 -2.87 -7.74 5.94
N PRO A 36 -2.96 -9.05 6.22
CA PRO A 36 -1.78 -9.86 6.43
C PRO A 36 -0.93 -9.89 5.15
N SER A 37 0.34 -10.27 5.31
CA SER A 37 1.25 -10.57 4.20
C SER A 37 1.54 -9.39 3.27
N GLY A 38 1.45 -8.16 3.78
CA GLY A 38 2.00 -6.96 3.15
C GLY A 38 3.50 -6.84 3.43
N THR A 39 4.30 -6.50 2.43
CA THR A 39 5.72 -6.22 2.59
C THR A 39 6.18 -5.14 1.63
N VAL A 40 7.19 -4.39 2.03
CA VAL A 40 7.91 -3.47 1.15
C VAL A 40 9.14 -4.19 0.66
N ILE A 41 9.41 -4.07 -0.63
CA ILE A 41 10.57 -4.71 -1.24
C ILE A 41 11.80 -3.84 -0.98
N LYS A 42 12.85 -4.41 -0.40
CA LYS A 42 14.09 -3.65 -0.18
C LYS A 42 14.74 -3.24 -1.52
N GLU A 43 15.21 -1.99 -1.58
CA GLU A 43 15.84 -1.32 -2.74
C GLU A 43 14.94 -1.11 -3.96
N VAL A 44 13.66 -1.48 -3.87
CA VAL A 44 12.69 -1.27 -4.94
C VAL A 44 11.50 -0.57 -4.31
N PRO A 45 11.08 0.62 -4.76
CA PRO A 45 10.02 1.36 -4.11
C PRO A 45 8.67 0.72 -4.47
N ILE A 46 8.41 -0.46 -3.93
CA ILE A 46 7.25 -1.30 -4.22
C ILE A 46 6.75 -1.96 -2.95
N TYR A 47 5.46 -1.78 -2.72
CA TYR A 47 4.69 -2.57 -1.78
C TYR A 47 4.08 -3.78 -2.49
N TYR A 48 4.19 -4.95 -1.87
CA TYR A 48 3.55 -6.19 -2.31
C TYR A 48 2.62 -6.73 -1.24
N ASN A 49 1.44 -7.20 -1.63
CA ASN A 49 0.55 -7.96 -0.77
C ASN A 49 0.20 -9.31 -1.40
N ASP A 50 0.57 -10.40 -0.73
CA ASP A 50 0.35 -11.75 -1.26
C ASP A 50 -1.14 -12.12 -1.25
N SER A 51 -1.89 -11.71 -0.24
CA SER A 51 -3.31 -12.05 -0.10
C SER A 51 -4.17 -11.42 -1.19
N LEU A 52 -3.85 -10.18 -1.59
CA LEU A 52 -4.52 -9.49 -2.70
C LEU A 52 -3.88 -9.77 -4.06
N LYS A 53 -2.73 -10.45 -4.09
CA LYS A 53 -1.90 -10.59 -5.29
C LYS A 53 -1.68 -9.22 -5.96
N LEU A 54 -1.32 -8.22 -5.16
CA LEU A 54 -1.21 -6.81 -5.54
C LEU A 54 0.24 -6.33 -5.42
N SER A 55 0.71 -5.60 -6.41
CA SER A 55 1.96 -4.84 -6.35
C SER A 55 1.65 -3.36 -6.59
N LEU A 56 2.29 -2.48 -5.84
CA LEU A 56 2.14 -1.04 -6.00
C LEU A 56 3.51 -0.40 -5.99
N GLU A 57 3.80 0.36 -7.04
CA GLU A 57 4.89 1.33 -6.99
C GLU A 57 4.58 2.39 -5.93
N THR A 58 5.52 2.54 -5.00
CA THR A 58 5.60 3.63 -4.06
C THR A 58 6.57 4.67 -4.63
N PHE A 59 6.46 5.94 -4.25
CA PHE A 59 7.49 6.92 -4.64
C PHE A 59 8.71 6.86 -3.74
N GLY A 60 9.75 7.62 -4.10
CA GLY A 60 10.80 8.16 -3.22
C GLY A 60 11.64 7.15 -2.41
N ASP A 61 12.32 7.68 -1.39
CA ASP A 61 13.10 6.95 -0.38
C ASP A 61 12.21 6.17 0.61
N TYR A 62 11.09 5.66 0.12
CA TYR A 62 10.18 4.84 0.90
C TYR A 62 10.78 3.45 1.07
N VAL A 63 11.52 3.35 2.16
CA VAL A 63 12.19 2.12 2.58
C VAL A 63 11.39 1.45 3.69
N GLU A 64 11.89 0.29 4.10
CA GLU A 64 11.50 -0.38 5.34
C GLU A 64 11.53 0.60 6.52
N PHE A 65 10.63 0.39 7.50
CA PHE A 65 10.57 1.24 8.69
C PHE A 65 11.95 1.35 9.35
N ASN A 66 12.45 2.58 9.45
CA ASN A 66 13.69 2.89 10.13
C ASN A 66 13.37 3.28 11.58
N ASP A 67 13.83 2.48 12.53
CA ASP A 67 13.56 2.68 13.95
C ASP A 67 14.23 3.92 14.54
N GLU A 68 15.34 4.39 13.97
CA GLU A 68 16.05 5.58 14.44
C GLU A 68 15.34 6.87 14.00
N LEU A 69 14.98 6.94 12.71
CA LEU A 69 14.27 8.08 12.13
C LEU A 69 12.77 8.06 12.45
N LYS A 70 12.24 6.91 12.85
CA LYS A 70 10.79 6.65 12.95
C LYS A 70 10.06 6.97 11.65
N HIS A 71 10.70 6.75 10.51
CA HIS A 71 10.17 6.94 9.15
C HIS A 71 10.13 5.59 8.41
N GLY A 72 9.59 5.55 7.19
CA GLY A 72 9.41 4.36 6.37
C GLY A 72 8.00 3.79 6.45
N PHE A 73 7.79 2.60 5.90
CA PHE A 73 6.46 1.97 5.87
C PHE A 73 6.17 1.08 7.08
N LYS A 74 4.97 1.23 7.62
CA LYS A 74 4.34 0.32 8.57
C LYS A 74 3.25 -0.48 7.86
N VAL A 75 3.35 -1.81 7.91
CA VAL A 75 2.37 -2.74 7.32
C VAL A 75 1.45 -3.38 8.36
N ASP A 76 1.64 -3.03 9.63
CA ASP A 76 0.92 -3.56 10.79
C ASP A 76 0.51 -2.45 11.78
N GLY A 77 0.69 -1.18 11.40
CA GLY A 77 0.48 -0.05 12.29
C GLY A 77 0.32 1.28 11.57
N LEU A 78 -0.23 2.24 12.32
CA LEU A 78 -0.40 3.62 11.88
C LEU A 78 0.64 4.53 12.55
N TYR A 79 0.96 5.65 11.91
CA TYR A 79 1.66 6.76 12.53
C TYR A 79 0.74 7.56 13.44
N SER A 80 1.36 8.36 14.32
CA SER A 80 0.61 9.32 15.13
C SER A 80 -0.13 10.29 14.21
N GLY A 81 -1.39 10.60 14.51
CA GLY A 81 -2.23 11.47 13.69
C GLY A 81 -3.04 10.77 12.60
N ASP A 82 -2.55 9.65 12.03
CA ASP A 82 -3.22 8.91 10.95
C ASP A 82 -4.67 8.57 11.29
N LYS A 83 -4.93 8.14 12.53
CA LYS A 83 -6.28 7.77 12.99
C LYS A 83 -7.26 8.95 12.89
N ALA A 84 -6.80 10.17 13.15
CA ALA A 84 -7.63 11.36 13.04
C ALA A 84 -7.91 11.72 11.58
N ILE A 85 -6.90 11.60 10.71
CA ILE A 85 -7.03 11.83 9.27
C ILE A 85 -7.93 10.78 8.61
N LEU A 86 -7.80 9.50 8.95
CA LEU A 86 -8.68 8.45 8.45
C LEU A 86 -10.13 8.69 8.88
N LYS A 87 -10.38 9.14 10.10
CA LYS A 87 -11.73 9.55 10.53
C LYS A 87 -12.27 10.74 9.72
N SER A 88 -11.42 11.70 9.34
CA SER A 88 -11.87 12.85 8.52
C SER A 88 -12.29 12.46 7.10
N THR A 89 -11.88 11.28 6.61
CA THR A 89 -12.38 10.74 5.34
C THR A 89 -13.87 10.39 5.37
N ARG A 90 -14.46 10.26 6.58
CA ARG A 90 -15.85 9.84 6.89
C ARG A 90 -16.19 8.42 6.47
N LEU A 91 -15.17 7.59 6.31
CA LEU A 91 -15.32 6.20 5.96
C LEU A 91 -15.37 5.31 7.19
N ASP A 92 -16.18 4.25 7.10
CA ASP A 92 -16.34 3.27 8.16
C ASP A 92 -15.05 2.44 8.31
N PRO A 93 -14.35 2.51 9.44
CA PRO A 93 -13.13 1.73 9.67
C PRO A 93 -13.35 0.22 9.53
N SER A 94 -14.54 -0.29 9.83
CA SER A 94 -14.85 -1.72 9.76
C SER A 94 -14.84 -2.27 8.32
N LYS A 95 -15.11 -1.40 7.34
CA LYS A 95 -15.11 -1.69 5.90
C LYS A 95 -13.76 -1.45 5.24
N MET A 96 -12.83 -0.83 5.96
CA MET A 96 -11.46 -0.64 5.50
C MET A 96 -10.59 -1.85 5.80
N ARG A 97 -9.64 -2.10 4.90
CA ARG A 97 -8.51 -2.97 5.14
C ARG A 97 -7.24 -2.23 4.75
N MET A 98 -6.44 -1.90 5.75
CA MET A 98 -5.21 -1.12 5.57
C MET A 98 -4.16 -1.97 4.86
N LEU A 99 -3.36 -1.33 4.02
CA LEU A 99 -2.24 -1.95 3.34
C LEU A 99 -0.95 -1.51 4.01
N PHE A 100 -0.77 -0.20 4.12
CA PHE A 100 0.37 0.41 4.79
C PHE A 100 0.06 1.83 5.23
N SER A 101 0.88 2.33 6.14
CA SER A 101 1.08 3.76 6.39
C SER A 101 2.56 4.09 6.31
N GLY A 102 2.93 5.24 5.74
CA GLY A 102 4.32 5.57 5.44
C GLY A 102 4.65 7.04 5.63
N ILE A 103 5.91 7.30 6.00
CA ILE A 103 6.57 8.61 5.93
C ILE A 103 7.88 8.39 5.16
N PRO A 104 8.24 9.19 4.16
CA PRO A 104 9.51 9.02 3.45
C PRO A 104 10.70 9.34 4.35
N ASN A 105 11.87 8.76 4.08
CA ASN A 105 13.09 9.10 4.80
C ASN A 105 13.69 10.45 4.37
N GLY A 106 13.45 10.86 3.13
CA GLY A 106 13.88 12.15 2.57
C GLY A 106 12.73 13.14 2.38
N GLU A 107 13.07 14.42 2.21
CA GLU A 107 12.08 15.44 1.87
C GLU A 107 11.50 15.23 0.45
N PRO A 108 10.23 15.61 0.20
CA PRO A 108 9.30 16.22 1.15
C PRO A 108 8.74 15.19 2.15
N LEU A 109 8.68 15.56 3.43
CA LEU A 109 8.09 14.72 4.47
C LEU A 109 6.57 14.83 4.43
N TYR A 110 5.91 13.73 4.06
CA TYR A 110 4.46 13.61 4.08
C TYR A 110 4.05 12.25 4.60
N HIS A 111 2.81 12.15 5.05
CA HIS A 111 2.22 10.88 5.40
C HIS A 111 1.43 10.32 4.23
N LEU A 112 1.58 9.04 3.97
CA LEU A 112 0.83 8.30 2.96
C LEU A 112 0.18 7.08 3.60
N ILE A 113 -1.14 6.99 3.52
CA ILE A 113 -1.90 5.84 3.99
C ILE A 113 -2.57 5.18 2.79
N ALA A 114 -2.44 3.86 2.66
CA ALA A 114 -3.08 3.08 1.62
C ALA A 114 -4.04 2.04 2.22
N PHE A 115 -5.22 1.91 1.64
CA PHE A 115 -6.21 0.91 2.05
C PHE A 115 -7.16 0.53 0.92
N VAL A 116 -7.76 -0.65 1.04
CA VAL A 116 -8.91 -1.05 0.23
C VAL A 116 -10.20 -0.93 1.04
N SER A 117 -11.30 -0.62 0.36
CA SER A 117 -12.64 -0.54 0.98
C SER A 117 -13.69 -1.14 0.05
N LYS A 118 -14.65 -1.86 0.62
CA LYS A 118 -15.81 -2.41 -0.11
C LYS A 118 -16.90 -1.38 -0.40
N GLU A 119 -16.68 -0.12 -0.05
CA GLU A 119 -17.70 0.93 -0.09
C GLU A 119 -17.71 1.69 -1.42
N GLU A 120 -18.40 1.16 -2.44
CA GLU A 120 -18.60 1.85 -3.72
C GLU A 120 -19.42 3.14 -3.61
N LYS A 121 -20.22 3.28 -2.54
CA LYS A 121 -21.04 4.46 -2.28
C LYS A 121 -20.23 5.76 -2.25
N LEU A 122 -18.94 5.67 -1.93
CA LEU A 122 -17.98 6.76 -2.01
C LEU A 122 -18.05 7.56 -3.30
N ILE A 123 -18.12 6.86 -4.43
CA ILE A 123 -18.07 7.47 -5.76
C ILE A 123 -19.44 8.04 -6.15
N LYS A 124 -20.52 7.40 -5.71
CA LYS A 124 -21.90 7.71 -6.13
C LYS A 124 -22.53 8.85 -5.33
N GLU A 125 -22.19 8.99 -4.05
CA GLU A 125 -22.89 9.91 -3.12
C GLU A 125 -22.07 11.16 -2.78
N ASN A 126 -20.81 11.29 -3.24
CA ASN A 126 -19.92 12.38 -2.85
C ASN A 126 -19.66 13.38 -3.98
N SER A 127 -20.43 14.47 -3.98
CA SER A 127 -20.32 15.57 -4.95
C SER A 127 -18.98 16.34 -4.91
N SER A 128 -18.16 16.15 -3.87
CA SER A 128 -16.83 16.79 -3.77
C SER A 128 -15.71 16.05 -4.50
N LEU A 129 -15.99 14.88 -5.06
CA LEU A 129 -15.01 14.09 -5.79
C LEU A 129 -14.82 14.62 -7.22
N ILE A 130 -13.57 14.89 -7.58
CA ILE A 130 -13.17 15.33 -8.89
C ILE A 130 -12.67 14.12 -9.68
N PRO A 131 -13.28 13.77 -10.84
CA PRO A 131 -12.80 12.66 -11.67
C PRO A 131 -11.54 13.07 -12.44
N LYS A 132 -10.51 12.20 -12.44
CA LYS A 132 -9.37 12.28 -13.35
C LYS A 132 -9.60 11.28 -14.49
N LYS A 133 -9.65 11.78 -15.73
CA LYS A 133 -9.89 10.99 -16.94
C LYS A 133 -8.62 10.85 -17.78
N GLU A 134 -8.53 9.75 -18.51
CA GLU A 134 -7.56 9.50 -19.59
C GLU A 134 -8.31 8.78 -20.72
N ASN A 135 -8.29 9.31 -21.94
CA ASN A 135 -9.02 8.77 -23.10
C ASN A 135 -10.51 8.49 -22.79
N ASP A 136 -11.22 9.50 -22.28
CA ASP A 136 -12.64 9.46 -21.89
C ASP A 136 -13.03 8.46 -20.76
N SER A 137 -12.07 7.68 -20.27
CA SER A 137 -12.27 6.76 -19.15
C SER A 137 -11.82 7.39 -17.84
N VAL A 138 -12.65 7.31 -16.80
CA VAL A 138 -12.25 7.73 -15.44
C VAL A 138 -11.22 6.74 -14.89
N ARG A 139 -10.04 7.24 -14.55
CA ARG A 139 -8.97 6.45 -13.95
C ARG A 139 -9.09 6.39 -12.43
N TYR A 140 -9.37 7.55 -11.83
CA TYR A 140 -9.55 7.69 -10.40
C TYR A 140 -10.33 8.95 -10.08
N TYR A 141 -10.80 9.05 -8.85
CA TYR A 141 -11.39 10.24 -8.27
C TYR A 141 -10.46 10.79 -7.21
N TYR A 142 -10.47 12.11 -7.00
CA TYR A 142 -9.75 12.70 -5.89
C TYR A 142 -10.56 13.80 -5.21
N LYS A 143 -10.23 14.09 -3.96
CA LYS A 143 -10.66 15.30 -3.26
C LYS A 143 -9.53 15.86 -2.42
N MET A 144 -9.54 17.17 -2.27
CA MET A 144 -8.61 17.91 -1.44
C MET A 144 -9.39 18.65 -0.36
N TYR A 145 -8.88 18.66 0.86
CA TYR A 145 -9.48 19.41 1.95
C TYR A 145 -8.46 19.70 3.04
N ASN A 146 -8.75 20.70 3.87
CA ASN A 146 -7.95 21.00 5.05
C ASN A 146 -8.58 20.33 6.28
N PHE A 147 -7.74 19.78 7.15
CA PHE A 147 -8.14 19.25 8.45
C PHE A 147 -7.17 19.74 9.52
N LYS A 148 -7.61 20.70 10.33
CA LYS A 148 -6.75 21.42 11.28
C LYS A 148 -5.54 22.05 10.56
N GLU A 149 -4.33 21.69 10.94
CA GLU A 149 -3.06 22.13 10.34
C GLU A 149 -2.62 21.30 9.12
N TRP A 150 -3.38 20.25 8.76
CA TRP A 150 -3.03 19.33 7.69
C TRP A 150 -3.77 19.66 6.39
N ARG A 151 -3.06 19.58 5.26
CA ARG A 151 -3.68 19.46 3.93
C ARG A 151 -3.81 17.99 3.60
N VAL A 152 -4.98 17.57 3.15
CA VAL A 152 -5.28 16.17 2.84
C VAL A 152 -5.66 16.03 1.38
N TYR A 153 -5.01 15.11 0.68
CA TYR A 153 -5.34 14.65 -0.66
C TYR A 153 -5.78 13.19 -0.57
N GLN A 154 -7.03 12.92 -0.92
CA GLN A 154 -7.55 11.56 -0.98
C GLN A 154 -7.77 11.15 -2.43
N THR A 155 -7.10 10.07 -2.85
CA THR A 155 -7.32 9.38 -4.13
C THR A 155 -8.21 8.16 -3.91
N ILE A 156 -9.14 7.93 -4.83
CA ILE A 156 -10.04 6.79 -4.86
C ILE A 156 -10.00 6.17 -6.25
N ILE A 157 -9.44 4.97 -6.36
CA ILE A 157 -9.31 4.21 -7.60
C ILE A 157 -10.35 3.08 -7.57
N PRO A 158 -11.31 3.04 -8.50
CA PRO A 158 -12.25 1.93 -8.60
C PRO A 158 -11.53 0.63 -8.96
N ILE A 159 -11.89 -0.47 -8.31
CA ILE A 159 -11.41 -1.83 -8.59
C ILE A 159 -12.61 -2.81 -8.55
N ASP A 160 -12.48 -4.00 -9.13
CA ASP A 160 -13.59 -4.97 -9.29
C ASP A 160 -14.37 -5.27 -8.00
N GLN A 161 -13.70 -5.22 -6.84
CA GLN A 161 -14.30 -5.52 -5.53
C GLN A 161 -14.23 -4.33 -4.56
N GLY A 162 -14.44 -3.12 -5.07
CA GLY A 162 -14.62 -1.90 -4.28
C GLY A 162 -13.70 -0.76 -4.72
N THR A 163 -12.97 -0.20 -3.77
CA THR A 163 -12.08 0.94 -4.02
C THR A 163 -10.72 0.74 -3.39
N PHE A 164 -9.70 1.10 -4.14
CA PHE A 164 -8.37 1.32 -3.62
C PHE A 164 -8.23 2.81 -3.26
N ASN A 165 -7.68 3.13 -2.10
CA ASN A 165 -7.60 4.50 -1.60
C ASN A 165 -6.16 4.84 -1.21
N PHE A 166 -5.72 6.04 -1.58
CA PHE A 166 -4.58 6.71 -0.96
C PHE A 166 -5.06 7.94 -0.20
N VAL A 167 -4.54 8.13 1.00
CA VAL A 167 -4.71 9.36 1.78
C VAL A 167 -3.32 9.91 2.05
N TYR A 168 -3.00 10.97 1.32
CA TYR A 168 -1.78 11.75 1.47
C TYR A 168 -2.07 12.95 2.35
N TYR A 169 -1.22 13.24 3.31
CA TYR A 169 -1.33 14.48 4.07
C TYR A 169 0.02 15.04 4.53
N GLN A 170 0.10 16.37 4.60
CA GLN A 170 1.30 17.13 4.98
C GLN A 170 0.87 18.39 5.75
N LYS A 171 1.81 19.05 6.46
CA LYS A 171 1.46 20.29 7.16
C LYS A 171 1.24 21.40 6.15
N GLN A 172 0.35 22.33 6.49
CA GLN A 172 0.08 23.51 5.67
C GLN A 172 1.31 24.43 5.52
N SER A 173 2.26 24.37 6.44
CA SER A 173 3.52 25.13 6.39
C SER A 173 4.52 24.63 5.35
N ASP A 174 4.36 23.39 4.87
CA ASP A 174 5.40 22.74 4.06
C ASP A 174 5.37 23.26 2.61
N SER A 175 6.57 23.44 2.02
CA SER A 175 6.79 24.17 0.78
C SER A 175 6.49 23.40 -0.51
N CYS A 176 6.41 22.07 -0.45
CA CYS A 176 6.10 21.19 -1.59
C CYS A 176 4.68 20.63 -1.42
N VAL A 177 3.68 21.28 -2.01
CA VAL A 177 2.26 20.90 -1.84
C VAL A 177 1.87 19.83 -2.85
N TYR A 178 1.44 18.65 -2.37
CA TYR A 178 0.99 17.53 -3.22
C TYR A 178 2.05 17.03 -4.21
N CYS A 179 3.32 17.18 -3.83
CA CYS A 179 4.41 16.67 -4.63
C CYS A 179 4.25 15.14 -4.75
N ASP A 180 4.36 14.68 -5.99
CA ASP A 180 4.24 13.29 -6.42
C ASP A 180 2.85 12.62 -6.31
N ILE A 181 1.91 13.05 -5.45
CA ILE A 181 0.66 12.30 -5.22
C ILE A 181 -0.21 12.10 -6.47
N GLU A 182 -0.28 13.09 -7.38
CA GLU A 182 -1.02 12.91 -8.64
C GLU A 182 -0.37 11.86 -9.55
N SER A 183 0.95 11.90 -9.65
CA SER A 183 1.74 10.90 -10.40
C SER A 183 1.54 9.51 -9.78
N LEU A 184 1.39 9.42 -8.46
CA LEU A 184 1.25 8.16 -7.71
C LEU A 184 -0.08 7.54 -8.05
N SER A 185 -1.10 8.37 -7.94
CA SER A 185 -2.49 8.04 -8.20
C SER A 185 -2.65 7.56 -9.64
N LEU A 186 -2.01 8.25 -10.59
CA LEU A 186 -2.04 7.86 -11.99
C LEU A 186 -1.32 6.52 -12.22
N ARG A 187 -0.09 6.34 -11.73
CA ARG A 187 0.66 5.08 -11.89
C ARG A 187 -0.06 3.90 -11.24
N ALA A 188 -0.51 4.06 -10.00
CA ALA A 188 -1.26 3.03 -9.29
C ALA A 188 -2.56 2.68 -10.03
N SER A 189 -3.29 3.69 -10.57
CA SER A 189 -4.49 3.41 -11.36
C SER A 189 -4.18 2.60 -12.61
N LYS A 190 -3.05 2.88 -13.29
CA LYS A 190 -2.61 2.11 -14.46
C LYS A 190 -2.27 0.67 -14.07
N MET A 191 -1.47 0.46 -13.02
CA MET A 191 -1.10 -0.88 -12.54
C MET A 191 -2.31 -1.72 -12.11
N LEU A 192 -3.27 -1.10 -11.41
CA LEU A 192 -4.49 -1.75 -10.96
C LEU A 192 -5.41 -2.12 -12.14
N MET A 193 -5.48 -1.28 -13.16
CA MET A 193 -6.35 -1.49 -14.34
C MET A 193 -5.73 -2.39 -15.41
N SER A 194 -4.41 -2.42 -15.57
CA SER A 194 -3.74 -3.23 -16.60
C SER A 194 -3.69 -4.73 -16.28
N GLY A 195 -4.20 -5.13 -15.11
CA GLY A 195 -3.80 -6.38 -14.48
C GLY A 195 -2.34 -6.26 -14.00
N ASN A 196 -1.97 -7.13 -13.06
CA ASN A 196 -0.72 -7.04 -12.31
C ASN A 196 0.52 -7.46 -13.14
N ASP A 197 0.65 -6.94 -14.36
CA ASP A 197 1.85 -7.03 -15.19
C ASP A 197 2.93 -6.17 -14.52
N ASN A 198 3.68 -6.81 -13.63
CA ASN A 198 4.81 -6.26 -12.88
C ASN A 198 6.01 -5.90 -13.78
N ASN A 199 5.76 -5.41 -15.00
CA ASN A 199 6.76 -5.07 -16.00
C ASN A 199 7.24 -3.64 -15.77
N HIS A 200 8.11 -3.45 -14.79
CA HIS A 200 8.82 -2.18 -14.65
C HIS A 200 9.97 -2.17 -15.67
N SER A 201 9.76 -1.53 -16.84
CA SER A 201 10.79 -1.35 -17.86
C SER A 201 11.12 0.14 -18.02
N ASN A 202 12.24 0.57 -17.46
CA ASN A 202 12.81 1.88 -17.77
C ASN A 202 13.63 1.77 -19.05
N GLY A 203 12.97 1.96 -20.21
CA GLY A 203 13.68 1.99 -21.48
C GLY A 203 12.75 2.24 -22.67
N THR A 204 12.85 3.43 -23.24
CA THR A 204 12.35 3.76 -24.57
C THR A 204 13.51 3.60 -25.55
N ASN A 205 13.51 2.55 -26.40
CA ASN A 205 14.18 2.50 -27.72
C ASN A 205 13.97 1.14 -28.43
N ALA A 206 13.87 1.16 -29.76
CA ALA A 206 13.26 0.16 -30.62
C ALA A 206 13.99 -1.20 -30.83
N ASN A 207 14.86 -1.67 -29.92
CA ASN A 207 15.63 -2.92 -30.09
C ASN A 207 15.61 -3.83 -28.85
N PHE A 208 14.42 -4.14 -28.34
CA PHE A 208 14.25 -5.08 -27.21
C PHE A 208 14.12 -6.53 -27.69
N ARG A 209 14.72 -7.46 -26.95
CA ARG A 209 14.53 -8.91 -27.08
C ARG A 209 13.87 -9.46 -25.82
N ASP A 210 12.97 -10.40 -26.00
CA ASP A 210 12.42 -11.22 -24.91
C ASP A 210 13.45 -12.28 -24.52
N VAL A 211 13.96 -12.19 -23.29
CA VAL A 211 14.90 -13.16 -22.74
C VAL A 211 14.21 -13.94 -21.65
N ARG A 212 14.06 -15.26 -21.86
CA ARG A 212 13.53 -16.19 -20.87
C ARG A 212 14.63 -16.62 -19.90
N ILE A 213 14.32 -16.54 -18.62
CA ILE A 213 15.17 -16.91 -17.50
C ILE A 213 14.55 -18.11 -16.81
N GLU A 214 15.36 -19.14 -16.59
CA GLU A 214 15.02 -20.30 -15.80
C GLU A 214 15.97 -20.39 -14.60
N ILE A 215 15.37 -20.44 -13.41
CA ILE A 215 16.05 -20.58 -12.13
C ILE A 215 16.24 -22.08 -11.89
N PRO A 216 17.45 -22.54 -11.52
CA PRO A 216 17.68 -23.95 -11.20
C PRO A 216 16.75 -24.41 -10.08
N LYS A 217 16.18 -25.62 -10.23
CA LYS A 217 15.14 -26.14 -9.32
C LYS A 217 15.56 -26.12 -7.85
N ASP A 218 16.82 -26.42 -7.57
CA ASP A 218 17.38 -26.46 -6.21
C ASP A 218 17.43 -25.08 -5.53
N ASN A 219 17.38 -24.00 -6.30
CA ASN A 219 17.36 -22.64 -5.78
C ASN A 219 15.94 -22.09 -5.61
N VAL A 220 14.91 -22.76 -6.13
CA VAL A 220 13.52 -22.26 -6.15
C VAL A 220 12.95 -22.22 -4.75
N LEU A 221 12.47 -21.05 -4.34
CA LEU A 221 11.88 -20.86 -3.02
C LEU A 221 10.46 -21.40 -2.94
N ASN A 222 10.14 -22.02 -1.81
CA ASN A 222 8.78 -22.42 -1.45
C ASN A 222 7.90 -21.24 -0.94
N LYS A 223 8.27 -20.02 -1.31
CA LYS A 223 7.63 -18.74 -0.97
C LYS A 223 7.79 -17.77 -2.15
N ALA A 224 7.10 -16.64 -2.09
CA ALA A 224 7.25 -15.55 -3.03
C ALA A 224 8.71 -15.07 -3.12
N ALA A 225 9.13 -14.66 -4.31
CA ALA A 225 10.50 -14.28 -4.62
C ALA A 225 10.56 -13.19 -5.68
N LEU A 226 11.75 -12.59 -5.85
CA LEU A 226 12.01 -11.56 -6.83
C LEU A 226 13.13 -11.99 -7.76
N LEU A 227 12.90 -11.86 -9.05
CA LEU A 227 13.92 -11.93 -10.07
C LEU A 227 14.29 -10.50 -10.45
N LYS A 228 15.49 -10.06 -10.11
CA LYS A 228 15.99 -8.70 -10.33
C LYS A 228 17.00 -8.70 -11.48
N LEU A 229 16.93 -7.68 -12.32
CA LEU A 229 17.82 -7.47 -13.46
C LEU A 229 18.57 -6.16 -13.25
N TYR A 230 19.89 -6.24 -13.20
CA TYR A 230 20.79 -5.12 -13.04
C TYR A 230 21.62 -4.91 -14.31
N ASN A 231 22.15 -3.70 -14.47
CA ASN A 231 23.21 -3.45 -15.44
C ASN A 231 24.48 -4.27 -15.13
N ASN A 232 25.42 -4.34 -16.07
CA ASN A 232 26.62 -5.17 -15.97
C ASN A 232 27.46 -4.95 -14.69
N GLU A 233 27.42 -3.75 -14.12
CA GLU A 233 28.15 -3.43 -12.88
C GLU A 233 27.41 -3.87 -11.61
N GLY A 234 26.18 -4.36 -11.73
CA GLY A 234 25.33 -4.75 -10.60
C GLY A 234 24.85 -3.59 -9.73
N LYS A 235 25.11 -2.35 -10.14
CA LYS A 235 24.85 -1.14 -9.34
C LYS A 235 23.47 -0.55 -9.59
N ILE A 236 22.93 -0.72 -10.81
CA ILE A 236 21.67 -0.10 -11.22
C ILE A 236 20.65 -1.20 -11.50
N LEU A 237 19.57 -1.22 -10.73
CA LEU A 237 18.41 -2.07 -11.01
C LEU A 237 17.66 -1.52 -12.22
N ILE A 238 17.56 -2.31 -13.28
CA ILE A 238 16.89 -1.95 -14.54
C ILE A 238 15.42 -2.38 -14.50
N SER A 239 15.18 -3.60 -14.02
CA SER A 239 13.86 -4.21 -13.97
C SER A 239 13.83 -5.30 -12.92
N PHE A 240 12.66 -5.70 -12.47
CA PHE A 240 12.48 -6.88 -11.63
C PHE A 240 11.15 -7.55 -11.98
N LYS A 241 10.99 -8.81 -11.59
CA LYS A 241 9.76 -9.59 -11.72
C LYS A 241 9.46 -10.28 -10.41
N PHE A 242 8.20 -10.22 -10.02
CA PHE A 242 7.69 -10.99 -8.90
C PHE A 242 7.39 -12.42 -9.33
N LEU A 243 7.88 -13.40 -8.57
CA LEU A 243 7.65 -14.82 -8.80
C LEU A 243 6.84 -15.42 -7.66
N LYS A 244 5.71 -16.05 -8.01
CA LYS A 244 4.90 -16.82 -7.08
C LYS A 244 5.68 -18.03 -6.56
N LYS A 245 5.28 -18.55 -5.41
CA LYS A 245 5.82 -19.78 -4.80
C LYS A 245 5.94 -20.90 -5.85
N GLY A 246 7.13 -21.49 -5.95
CA GLY A 246 7.41 -22.60 -6.87
C GLY A 246 7.61 -22.21 -8.33
N ASN A 247 7.37 -20.95 -8.73
CA ASN A 247 7.66 -20.51 -10.09
C ASN A 247 9.18 -20.37 -10.27
N ASN A 248 9.70 -21.02 -11.31
CA ASN A 248 11.12 -21.01 -11.63
C ASN A 248 11.44 -20.36 -12.98
N THR A 249 10.44 -19.87 -13.72
CA THR A 249 10.66 -19.21 -15.02
C THR A 249 9.99 -17.85 -15.10
N SER A 250 10.67 -16.91 -15.76
CA SER A 250 10.13 -15.59 -16.11
C SER A 250 10.87 -15.03 -17.33
N SER A 251 10.41 -13.92 -17.89
CA SER A 251 11.10 -13.23 -18.97
C SER A 251 11.27 -11.73 -18.71
N PHE A 252 12.31 -11.17 -19.33
CA PHE A 252 12.53 -9.73 -19.41
C PHE A 252 12.59 -9.29 -20.87
N LYS A 253 12.08 -8.08 -21.14
CA LYS A 253 12.36 -7.36 -22.38
C LYS A 253 13.57 -6.47 -22.15
N VAL A 254 14.67 -6.78 -22.81
CA VAL A 254 15.96 -6.10 -22.62
C VAL A 254 16.62 -5.81 -23.95
N SER A 255 17.37 -4.72 -24.03
CA SER A 255 18.17 -4.41 -25.19
C SER A 255 19.40 -5.31 -25.27
N LYS A 256 20.15 -5.21 -26.37
CA LYS A 256 21.51 -5.76 -26.47
C LYS A 256 22.38 -5.22 -25.32
N GLY A 257 23.18 -6.06 -24.68
CA GLY A 257 24.01 -5.64 -23.55
C GLY A 257 24.37 -6.77 -22.60
N SER A 258 25.12 -6.43 -21.55
CA SER A 258 25.46 -7.35 -20.45
C SER A 258 24.73 -6.94 -19.18
N TYR A 259 24.21 -7.93 -18.47
CA TYR A 259 23.31 -7.78 -17.34
C TYR A 259 23.64 -8.79 -16.26
N ILE A 260 23.21 -8.46 -15.04
CA ILE A 260 23.24 -9.38 -13.92
C ILE A 260 21.81 -9.68 -13.49
N ILE A 261 21.50 -10.97 -13.36
CA ILE A 261 20.24 -11.45 -12.82
C ILE A 261 20.46 -11.96 -11.41
N SER A 262 19.61 -11.54 -10.47
CA SER A 262 19.60 -12.02 -9.09
C SER A 262 18.21 -12.54 -8.74
N TYR A 263 18.12 -13.78 -8.28
CA TYR A 263 16.93 -14.36 -7.69
C TYR A 263 17.05 -14.26 -6.17
N THR A 264 16.11 -13.56 -5.55
CA THR A 264 16.14 -13.17 -4.13
C THR A 264 14.82 -13.52 -3.44
N ASP A 265 14.83 -13.68 -2.12
CA ASP A 265 13.59 -13.59 -1.36
C ASP A 265 13.13 -12.13 -1.17
N LEU A 266 11.96 -11.91 -0.56
CA LEU A 266 11.40 -10.57 -0.37
C LEU A 266 12.24 -9.67 0.56
N ASN A 267 13.18 -10.26 1.33
CA ASN A 267 14.11 -9.55 2.20
C ASN A 267 15.45 -9.25 1.50
N ASN A 268 15.51 -9.44 0.17
CA ASN A 268 16.69 -9.26 -0.67
C ASN A 268 17.83 -10.27 -0.42
N ASN A 269 17.56 -11.41 0.22
CA ASN A 269 18.58 -12.45 0.36
C ASN A 269 18.76 -13.17 -0.97
N VAL A 270 19.94 -13.05 -1.58
CA VAL A 270 20.28 -13.71 -2.84
C VAL A 270 20.30 -15.23 -2.67
N LYS A 271 19.57 -15.92 -3.55
CA LYS A 271 19.50 -17.39 -3.62
C LYS A 271 20.14 -17.95 -4.86
N TRP A 272 20.15 -17.18 -5.94
CA TRP A 272 20.80 -17.54 -7.18
C TRP A 272 21.14 -16.28 -7.98
N ARG A 273 22.24 -16.30 -8.73
CA ARG A 273 22.71 -15.18 -9.55
C ARG A 273 23.29 -15.70 -10.85
N LYS A 274 23.11 -14.96 -11.94
CA LYS A 274 23.66 -15.30 -13.26
C LYS A 274 23.98 -14.04 -14.06
N GLU A 275 25.07 -14.07 -14.82
CA GLU A 275 25.36 -13.10 -15.86
C GLU A 275 24.58 -13.43 -17.14
N LEU A 276 24.03 -12.40 -17.76
CA LEU A 276 23.26 -12.51 -18.99
C LEU A 276 23.85 -11.55 -20.03
N ILE A 277 24.29 -12.12 -21.15
CA ILE A 277 24.71 -11.36 -22.33
C ILE A 277 23.61 -11.51 -23.39
N VAL A 278 23.09 -10.38 -23.84
CA VAL A 278 22.07 -10.28 -24.89
C VAL A 278 22.75 -9.77 -26.15
N ASN A 279 22.84 -10.63 -27.16
CA ASN A 279 23.37 -10.34 -28.49
C ASN A 279 22.27 -9.97 -29.49
#